data_AF-A0AAV2SU06-F1
#
_entry.id   AF-A0AAV2SU06-F1
#
_cell.length_a   1.000
_cell.length_b   1.000
_cell.length_c   1.000
_cell.angle_alpha   90.00
_cell.angle_beta   90.00
_cell.angle_gamma   90.00
#
_symmetry.space_group_name_H-M   'P 1'
#
loop_
_entity.id
_entity.type
_entity.pdbx_description
1 polymer ?
#
loop_
_entity_poly.entity_id
_entity_poly.type
_entity_poly.pdbx_seq_one_letter_code
_entity_poly.pdbx_strand_id
1 'polypeptide(L)'
;GPDWLRSEDEISWPSAELGCLNSHSKALVCAHTLDGEKEPIVPIIPFDRYSKLTKLLNTQVYVLKFLKLKGVLTDVVLLRLWGSTDLMECAKVYLILKMQKQSFEVELEFLRGVGNGKVPDRVRDLNIFLDKRGLLRCDGRMGKVES
;
A
#
# COMPACT_ATOMS: atom_id res chain seq x y z
N GLY A 1 9.92 -7.57 -27.31
CA GLY A 1 9.13 -7.61 -26.07
C GLY A 1 7.69 -7.24 -26.40
N PRO A 2 6.70 -7.74 -25.65
CA PRO A 2 5.29 -7.44 -25.90
C PRO A 2 5.01 -5.94 -25.77
N ASP A 3 4.01 -5.43 -26.51
CA ASP A 3 3.82 -3.99 -26.74
C ASP A 3 3.48 -3.18 -25.49
N TRP A 4 2.88 -3.84 -24.47
CA TRP A 4 2.63 -3.25 -23.15
C TRP A 4 3.91 -2.90 -22.37
N LEU A 5 5.07 -3.43 -22.79
CA LEU A 5 6.36 -3.11 -22.19
C LEU A 5 6.92 -1.77 -22.70
N ARG A 6 6.32 -1.18 -23.74
CA ARG A 6 6.83 0.01 -24.46
C ARG A 6 6.03 1.29 -24.20
N SER A 7 4.89 1.21 -23.51
CA SER A 7 4.04 2.37 -23.23
C SER A 7 4.43 3.03 -21.92
N GLU A 8 5.32 4.02 -21.97
CA GLU A 8 5.73 4.81 -20.79
C GLU A 8 4.61 5.70 -20.23
N ASP A 9 3.53 5.95 -20.99
CA ASP A 9 2.54 6.98 -20.65
C ASP A 9 1.15 6.48 -20.21
N GLU A 10 0.81 5.21 -20.41
CA GLU A 10 -0.48 4.67 -19.97
C GLU A 10 -0.34 3.17 -19.66
N ILE A 11 -0.35 2.83 -18.37
CA ILE A 11 -0.50 1.44 -17.92
C ILE A 11 -1.94 1.05 -18.23
N SER A 12 -2.20 0.61 -19.46
CA SER A 12 -3.44 -0.09 -19.79
C SER A 12 -3.38 -1.46 -19.11
N TRP A 13 -4.06 -1.58 -17.97
CA TRP A 13 -4.26 -2.88 -17.36
C TRP A 13 -5.00 -3.75 -18.36
N PRO A 14 -4.52 -4.99 -18.64
CA PRO A 14 -5.24 -5.87 -19.53
C PRO A 14 -6.63 -6.10 -18.95
N SER A 15 -7.67 -5.81 -19.72
CA SER A 15 -9.06 -6.16 -19.40
C SER A 15 -9.22 -7.67 -19.61
N ALA A 16 -8.60 -8.46 -18.74
CA ALA A 16 -8.80 -9.90 -18.74
C ALA A 16 -10.15 -10.19 -18.10
N GLU A 17 -11.14 -10.59 -18.89
CA GLU A 17 -12.24 -11.36 -18.34
C GLU A 17 -11.63 -12.62 -17.74
N LEU A 18 -11.92 -12.89 -16.46
CA LEU A 18 -11.47 -14.11 -15.75
C LEU A 18 -12.17 -15.34 -16.35
N GLY A 19 -11.89 -15.67 -17.61
CA GLY A 19 -12.48 -16.78 -18.36
C GLY A 19 -12.01 -18.15 -17.86
N CYS A 20 -10.98 -18.18 -17.02
CA CYS A 20 -10.44 -19.37 -16.38
C CYS A 20 -11.09 -19.71 -15.03
N LEU A 21 -11.99 -18.88 -14.50
CA LEU A 21 -12.67 -19.12 -13.24
C LEU A 21 -14.14 -19.47 -13.48
N ASN A 22 -14.61 -20.56 -12.88
CA ASN A 22 -16.04 -20.86 -12.86
C ASN A 22 -16.80 -19.83 -12.00
N SER A 23 -18.12 -19.76 -12.16
CA SER A 23 -18.98 -18.78 -11.46
C SER A 23 -18.81 -18.81 -9.93
N HIS A 24 -18.56 -19.98 -9.37
CA HIS A 24 -18.32 -20.17 -7.94
C HIS A 24 -16.99 -19.53 -7.49
N SER A 25 -15.90 -19.76 -8.22
CA SER A 25 -14.60 -19.14 -7.93
C SER A 25 -14.61 -17.62 -8.15
N LYS A 26 -15.39 -17.12 -9.12
CA LYS A 26 -15.60 -15.67 -9.29
C LYS A 26 -16.29 -15.05 -8.08
N ALA A 27 -17.32 -15.70 -7.55
CA ALA A 27 -18.03 -15.23 -6.37
C ALA A 27 -17.13 -15.16 -5.12
N LEU A 28 -16.24 -16.14 -4.93
CA LEU A 28 -15.26 -16.13 -3.83
C LEU A 28 -14.24 -14.99 -3.96
N VAL A 29 -13.75 -14.70 -5.17
CA VAL A 29 -12.82 -13.58 -5.41
C VAL A 29 -13.51 -12.24 -5.19
N CYS A 30 -14.76 -12.08 -5.62
CA CYS A 30 -15.54 -10.87 -5.40
C CYS A 30 -15.99 -10.68 -3.94
N ALA A 31 -16.14 -11.75 -3.15
CA ALA A 31 -16.47 -11.64 -1.73
C ALA A 31 -15.36 -11.00 -0.89
N HIS A 32 -14.11 -11.02 -1.38
CA HIS A 32 -12.99 -10.30 -0.75
C HIS A 32 -12.89 -8.82 -1.15
N THR A 33 -13.67 -8.38 -2.14
CA THR A 33 -13.81 -6.96 -2.46
C THR A 33 -15.00 -6.36 -1.73
N LEU A 34 -14.71 -5.39 -0.87
CA LEU A 34 -15.63 -4.43 -0.24
C LEU A 34 -16.37 -4.95 1.00
N ASP A 35 -15.65 -5.04 2.11
CA ASP A 35 -16.28 -4.82 3.42
C ASP A 35 -16.45 -3.31 3.66
N GLY A 36 -17.72 -2.89 3.62
CA GLY A 36 -18.31 -2.02 4.64
C GLY A 36 -18.12 -0.51 4.46
N GLU A 37 -19.26 0.15 4.21
CA GLU A 37 -19.51 1.57 4.45
C GLU A 37 -19.05 1.99 5.87
N LYS A 38 -17.78 2.36 6.01
CA LYS A 38 -17.34 3.19 7.13
C LYS A 38 -17.55 4.64 6.75
N GLU A 39 -17.98 5.48 7.70
CA GLU A 39 -18.07 6.93 7.49
C GLU A 39 -16.81 7.44 6.78
N PRO A 40 -16.94 8.40 5.84
CA PRO A 40 -15.81 8.84 5.04
C PRO A 40 -14.75 9.47 5.96
N ILE A 41 -13.74 8.67 6.32
CA ILE A 41 -12.53 9.16 6.95
C ILE A 41 -11.94 10.13 5.95
N VAL A 42 -12.07 11.44 6.19
CA VAL A 42 -11.50 12.46 5.31
C VAL A 42 -10.00 12.21 5.27
N PRO A 43 -9.47 11.74 4.14
CA PRO A 43 -8.10 11.28 4.11
C PRO A 43 -7.19 12.51 4.20
N ILE A 44 -6.21 12.47 5.13
CA ILE A 44 -5.19 13.52 5.28
C ILE A 44 -4.51 13.82 3.94
N ILE A 45 -4.35 12.78 3.11
CA ILE A 45 -3.93 12.90 1.72
C ILE A 45 -5.10 12.45 0.84
N PRO A 46 -5.79 13.36 0.16
CA PRO A 46 -6.91 13.03 -0.72
C PRO A 46 -6.36 12.45 -2.03
N PHE A 47 -6.04 11.16 -2.02
CA PHE A 47 -5.49 10.46 -3.18
C PHE A 47 -6.37 10.65 -4.43
N ASP A 48 -7.70 10.73 -4.27
CA ASP A 48 -8.68 10.91 -5.34
C ASP A 48 -8.63 12.29 -6.02
N ARG A 49 -7.97 13.29 -5.42
CA ARG A 49 -7.82 14.63 -6.01
C ARG A 49 -6.68 14.73 -7.03
N TYR A 50 -5.83 13.72 -7.13
CA TYR A 50 -4.65 13.77 -8.01
C TYR A 50 -4.88 12.99 -9.29
N SER A 51 -4.74 13.67 -10.44
CA SER A 51 -4.94 13.04 -11.76
C SER A 51 -3.90 11.98 -12.11
N LYS A 52 -2.72 11.99 -11.46
CA LYS A 52 -1.60 11.07 -11.70
C LYS A 52 -0.80 10.86 -10.40
N LEU A 53 -0.42 9.62 -10.11
CA LEU A 53 0.43 9.27 -8.95
C LEU A 53 1.78 10.00 -8.98
N THR A 54 2.36 10.18 -10.17
CA THR A 54 3.62 10.91 -10.36
C THR A 54 3.54 12.36 -9.89
N LYS A 55 2.39 13.03 -10.10
CA LYS A 55 2.16 14.40 -9.60
C LYS A 55 2.15 14.42 -8.07
N LEU A 56 1.42 13.50 -7.44
CA LEU A 56 1.37 13.39 -5.98
C LEU A 56 2.76 13.11 -5.38
N LEU A 57 3.51 12.18 -5.98
CA LEU A 57 4.88 11.86 -5.57
C LEU A 57 5.78 13.09 -5.66
N ASN A 58 5.73 13.82 -6.78
CA ASN A 58 6.54 15.02 -6.97
C ASN A 58 6.19 16.10 -5.94
N THR A 59 4.91 16.34 -5.68
CA THR A 59 4.46 17.27 -4.62
C THR A 59 5.04 16.87 -3.26
N GLN A 60 4.98 15.59 -2.91
CA GLN A 60 5.54 15.11 -1.65
C GLN A 60 7.06 15.27 -1.58
N VAL A 61 7.78 15.03 -2.69
CA VAL A 61 9.22 15.27 -2.78
C VAL A 61 9.55 16.74 -2.53
N TYR A 62 8.79 17.69 -3.07
CA TYR A 62 9.00 19.11 -2.80
C TYR A 62 8.80 19.47 -1.32
N VAL A 63 7.80 18.88 -0.66
CA VAL A 63 7.60 19.03 0.78
C VAL A 63 8.79 18.49 1.57
N LEU A 64 9.29 17.29 1.24
CA LEU A 64 10.46 16.72 1.90
C LEU A 64 11.73 17.55 1.66
N LYS A 65 11.93 18.07 0.44
CA LYS A 65 13.02 19.01 0.12
C LYS A 65 12.95 20.27 0.99
N PHE A 66 11.77 20.85 1.12
CA PHE A 66 11.57 22.03 1.96
C PHE A 66 11.90 21.74 3.43
N LEU A 67 11.43 20.62 3.98
CA LEU A 67 11.72 20.23 5.36
C LEU A 67 13.21 19.94 5.58
N LYS A 68 13.91 19.39 4.57
CA LYS A 68 15.37 19.20 4.60
C LYS A 68 16.11 20.54 4.62
N LEU A 69 15.68 21.50 3.78
CA LEU A 69 16.24 22.86 3.75
C LEU A 69 16.04 23.60 5.09
N LYS A 70 14.93 23.34 5.78
CA LYS A 70 14.66 23.90 7.12
C LYS A 70 15.38 23.17 8.25
N GLY A 71 16.19 22.15 7.96
CA GLY A 71 16.91 21.36 8.96
C GLY A 71 16.02 20.45 9.81
N VAL A 72 14.72 20.35 9.50
CA VAL A 72 13.77 19.50 10.23
C VAL A 72 14.00 18.03 9.89
N LEU A 73 14.28 17.74 8.61
CA LEU A 73 14.63 16.40 8.14
C LEU A 73 16.13 16.35 7.85
N THR A 74 16.89 15.65 8.68
CA THR A 74 18.28 15.29 8.42
C THR A 74 18.37 13.89 7.81
N ASP A 75 19.49 13.54 7.19
CA ASP A 75 19.68 12.22 6.57
C ASP A 75 19.52 11.06 7.58
N VAL A 76 19.92 11.30 8.83
CA VAL A 76 19.71 10.37 9.95
C VAL A 76 18.22 10.15 10.22
N VAL A 77 17.42 11.22 10.20
CA VAL A 77 15.97 11.14 10.38
C VAL A 77 15.31 10.44 9.21
N LEU A 78 15.74 10.71 7.97
CA LEU A 78 15.22 10.06 6.76
C LEU A 78 15.46 8.54 6.79
N LEU A 79 16.69 8.13 7.11
CA LEU A 79 17.03 6.71 7.25
C LEU A 79 16.22 6.02 8.35
N ARG A 80 16.04 6.68 9.50
CA ARG A 80 15.24 6.12 10.61
C ARG A 80 13.76 5.96 10.24
N LEU A 81 13.18 6.93 9.54
CA LEU A 81 11.74 6.93 9.23
C LEU A 81 11.38 6.08 8.01
N TRP A 82 12.21 6.12 6.96
CA TRP A 82 11.85 5.55 5.66
C TRP A 82 12.92 4.62 5.07
N GLY A 83 14.05 4.45 5.76
CA GLY A 83 15.11 3.52 5.34
C GLY A 83 15.87 3.95 4.10
N SER A 84 15.78 5.23 3.71
CA SER A 84 16.48 5.80 2.55
C SER A 84 16.81 7.28 2.79
N THR A 85 17.83 7.78 2.11
CA THR A 85 18.11 9.23 1.99
C THR A 85 17.60 9.81 0.66
N ASP A 86 17.23 8.96 -0.30
CA ASP A 86 16.57 9.38 -1.53
C ASP A 86 15.15 9.84 -1.21
N LEU A 87 14.88 11.12 -1.52
CA LEU A 87 13.61 11.76 -1.24
C LEU A 87 12.46 11.16 -2.05
N MET A 88 12.73 10.63 -3.25
CA MET A 88 11.72 9.96 -4.06
C MET A 88 11.27 8.67 -3.38
N GLU A 89 12.21 7.84 -2.93
CA GLU A 89 11.90 6.63 -2.16
C GLU A 89 11.24 6.96 -0.81
N CYS A 90 11.70 7.99 -0.11
CA CYS A 90 11.06 8.46 1.13
C CYS A 90 9.59 8.85 0.89
N ALA A 91 9.31 9.60 -0.19
CA ALA A 91 7.97 10.01 -0.55
C ALA A 91 7.08 8.80 -0.87
N LYS A 92 7.58 7.82 -1.64
CA LYS A 92 6.86 6.58 -1.94
C LYS A 92 6.50 5.82 -0.67
N VAL A 93 7.48 5.54 0.19
CA VAL A 93 7.26 4.79 1.44
C VAL A 93 6.26 5.53 2.33
N TYR A 94 6.39 6.85 2.46
CA TYR A 94 5.45 7.67 3.23
C TYR A 94 4.01 7.55 2.72
N LEU A 95 3.80 7.68 1.41
CA LEU A 95 2.46 7.57 0.81
C LEU A 95 1.87 6.18 0.99
N ILE A 96 2.66 5.12 0.82
CA ILE A 96 2.20 3.73 1.04
C ILE A 96 1.78 3.55 2.50
N LEU A 97 2.61 3.99 3.46
CA LEU A 97 2.27 3.91 4.90
C LEU A 97 0.95 4.63 5.22
N LYS A 98 0.73 5.80 4.61
CA LYS A 98 -0.51 6.57 4.80
C LYS A 98 -1.73 5.86 4.20
N MET A 99 -1.61 5.35 2.98
CA MET A 99 -2.68 4.60 2.33
C MET A 99 -3.01 3.31 3.09
N GLN A 100 -1.98 2.58 3.54
CA GLN A 100 -2.14 1.36 4.33
C GLN A 100 -2.82 1.65 5.67
N LYS A 101 -2.44 2.75 6.35
CA LYS A 101 -3.12 3.16 7.59
C LYS A 101 -4.61 3.43 7.37
N GLN A 102 -4.97 4.03 6.24
CA GLN A 102 -6.36 4.33 5.92
C GLN A 102 -7.16 3.08 5.53
N SER A 103 -6.53 2.13 4.84
CA SER A 103 -7.23 1.00 4.23
C SER A 103 -7.23 -0.26 5.09
N PHE A 104 -6.24 -0.40 5.99
CA PHE A 104 -5.95 -1.62 6.75
C PHE A 104 -5.65 -1.32 8.23
N GLU A 105 -6.41 -0.40 8.82
CA GLU A 105 -6.22 0.04 10.21
C GLU A 105 -6.30 -1.12 11.20
N VAL A 106 -7.29 -2.00 11.03
CA VAL A 106 -7.54 -3.15 11.92
C VAL A 106 -6.38 -4.15 11.87
N GLU A 107 -5.88 -4.45 10.66
CA GLU A 107 -4.75 -5.35 10.47
C GLU A 107 -3.46 -4.76 11.03
N LEU A 108 -3.26 -3.45 10.88
CA LEU A 108 -2.11 -2.75 11.45
C LEU A 108 -2.13 -2.75 12.98
N GLU A 109 -3.29 -2.54 13.60
CA GLU A 109 -3.43 -2.58 15.06
C GLU A 109 -3.16 -3.98 15.62
N PHE A 110 -3.68 -5.01 14.93
CA PHE A 110 -3.40 -6.40 15.28
C PHE A 110 -1.90 -6.72 15.17
N LEU A 111 -1.26 -6.41 14.04
CA LEU A 111 0.16 -6.72 13.79
C LEU A 111 1.13 -5.93 14.67
N ARG A 112 0.71 -4.79 15.23
CA ARG A 112 1.50 -4.01 16.19
C ARG A 112 1.30 -4.46 17.65
N GLY A 113 0.48 -5.49 17.89
CA GLY A 113 0.19 -6.01 19.23
C GLY A 113 -0.64 -5.07 20.09
N VAL A 114 -1.35 -4.11 19.47
CA VAL A 114 -2.20 -3.15 20.18
C VAL A 114 -3.60 -3.74 20.41
N GLY A 115 -4.02 -4.72 19.60
CA GLY A 115 -5.29 -5.44 19.76
C GLY A 115 -5.11 -6.84 20.35
N ASN A 116 -5.69 -7.09 21.54
CA ASN A 116 -5.82 -8.43 22.13
C ASN A 116 -7.03 -9.19 21.56
N GLY A 117 -7.13 -9.27 20.23
CA GLY A 117 -8.33 -9.73 19.52
C GLY A 117 -8.11 -10.96 18.63
N LYS A 118 -9.23 -11.46 18.08
CA LYS A 118 -9.23 -12.51 17.05
C LYS A 118 -8.46 -12.03 15.81
N VAL A 119 -7.62 -12.89 15.24
CA VAL A 119 -6.84 -12.60 14.03
C VAL A 119 -7.78 -12.17 12.88
N PRO A 120 -7.62 -10.97 12.30
CA PRO A 120 -8.40 -10.53 11.15
C PRO A 120 -8.28 -11.53 10.01
N ASP A 121 -9.40 -11.82 9.33
CA ASP A 121 -9.43 -12.87 8.31
C ASP A 121 -8.44 -12.57 7.17
N ARG A 122 -8.29 -11.30 6.78
CA ARG A 122 -7.28 -10.87 5.79
C ARG A 122 -5.84 -11.18 6.21
N VAL A 123 -5.49 -10.99 7.48
CA VAL A 123 -4.14 -11.28 8.00
C VAL A 123 -3.85 -12.77 7.89
N ARG A 124 -4.83 -13.61 8.23
CA ARG A 124 -4.72 -15.08 8.17
C ARG A 124 -4.70 -15.60 6.75
N ASP A 125 -5.54 -15.05 5.88
CA ASP A 125 -5.73 -15.55 4.53
C ASP A 125 -4.55 -15.20 3.62
N LEU A 126 -4.04 -13.97 3.75
CA LEU A 126 -2.95 -13.43 2.93
C LEU A 126 -1.58 -13.47 3.61
N ASN A 127 -1.47 -14.10 4.79
CA ASN A 127 -0.26 -14.14 5.61
C ASN A 127 0.40 -12.76 5.70
N ILE A 128 -0.38 -11.77 6.16
CA ILE A 128 0.06 -10.37 6.18
C ILE A 128 1.03 -10.16 7.34
N PHE A 129 2.15 -9.50 7.07
CA PHE A 129 3.18 -9.16 8.05
C PHE A 129 3.71 -7.74 7.84
N LEU A 130 4.40 -7.20 8.86
CA LEU A 130 5.09 -5.93 8.77
C LEU A 130 6.56 -6.12 8.41
N ASP A 131 7.04 -5.39 7.41
CA ASP A 131 8.46 -5.37 7.07
C ASP A 131 9.28 -4.48 8.03
N LYS A 132 10.60 -4.44 7.81
CA LYS A 132 11.54 -3.62 8.60
C LYS A 132 11.22 -2.12 8.57
N ARG A 133 10.45 -1.65 7.59
CA ARG A 133 10.02 -0.25 7.42
C ARG A 133 8.60 -0.03 7.93
N GLY A 134 7.96 -1.05 8.51
CA GLY A 134 6.59 -1.01 9.01
C GLY A 134 5.53 -1.00 7.91
N LEU A 135 5.87 -1.40 6.68
CA LEU A 135 4.92 -1.57 5.59
C LEU A 135 4.23 -2.93 5.71
N LEU A 136 2.91 -2.97 5.48
CA LEU A 136 2.20 -4.23 5.30
C LEU A 136 2.68 -4.89 4.01
N ARG A 137 3.06 -6.16 4.14
CA ARG A 137 3.36 -7.08 3.04
C ARG A 137 2.54 -8.34 3.21
N CYS A 138 2.25 -9.00 2.11
CA CYS A 138 1.65 -10.32 2.10
C CYS A 138 2.69 -11.32 1.59
N ASP A 139 2.86 -12.42 2.30
CA ASP A 139 3.58 -13.58 1.75
C ASP A 139 2.59 -14.35 0.87
N GLY A 140 2.95 -14.59 -0.40
CA GLY A 140 2.05 -15.22 -1.35
C GLY A 140 1.70 -16.67 -0.97
N ARG A 141 1.00 -17.39 -1.86
CA ARG A 141 0.61 -18.81 -1.66
C ARG A 141 1.78 -19.78 -1.41
N MET A 142 3.04 -19.36 -1.58
CA MET A 142 4.20 -20.21 -1.27
C MET A 142 4.42 -20.41 0.23
N GLY A 143 3.90 -19.53 1.10
CA GLY A 143 4.09 -19.65 2.55
C GLY A 143 3.18 -20.67 3.24
N LYS A 144 2.18 -21.26 2.55
CA LYS A 144 1.20 -22.19 3.13
C LYS A 144 1.41 -23.66 2.76
N VAL A 145 2.51 -24.00 2.05
CA VAL A 145 2.79 -25.38 1.61
C VAL A 145 3.54 -26.21 2.66
N GLU A 146 4.00 -25.62 3.75
CA GLU A 146 4.61 -26.36 4.85
C GLU A 146 3.90 -26.05 6.16
N SER A 147 3.00 -26.94 6.57
CA SER A 147 2.54 -27.17 7.95
C SER A 147 1.90 -28.54 8.04
#